data_AF-A0A970UYX5-F1
#
_entry.id   AF-A0A970UYX5-F1
#
_cell.length_a   1.000
_cell.length_b   1.000
_cell.length_c   1.000
_cell.angle_alpha   90.00
_cell.angle_beta   90.00
_cell.angle_gamma   90.00
#
_symmetry.space_group_name_H-M   'P 1'
#
loop_
_entity.id
_entity.type
_entity.pdbx_description
1 polymer ?
#
loop_
_entity_poly.entity_id
_entity_poly.type
_entity_poly.pdbx_seq_one_letter_code
_entity_poly.pdbx_strand_id
1 'polypeptide(L)'
;ESEEGLRRLVRDIVREFPDIQGYVLLTEGFWYKKWGGGHGAGKEYLQDWAQNWSYAVGIVEEECHKINPSIEILPWEYNIDFRPQSTEIKRYFIQQLPENTTPMLTWENGKSFEIDGMQGYLRDYSLSQIGPAEVTDAQIGEARNRGMKVFSKVDTFASWQYGTIPYLPCPYQWYDRYDALEKYGVNGTLESWSSGYKPNFISHLRAWTCWTDYPSRDELLKQTASAIFGKQQQSQVLKAWDYFSRAIRFVPDTGPNMGTNNAIGNPLFFQMPPARTGTYNYSWGDPSWRVPFNPYWPFTVSRMVFFPDFSNQTNKAEQYARSATGIVAEKETKILPVFLKYLKKAIDEMEQGLILYRSAAVNSPETKRKEAVREVVVAEQLQRMMQSDYAILEFEDLRFQLSKEKDRNTFEKILDRMENILKDEIERTELSLLAATRDSRMGFQFEQDYVYTPYSITEKLKVLTETLNSQFPDARKNGYF
;
A
#
# COMPACT_ATOMS: atom_id res chain seq x y z
N GLU A 1 10.67 39.01 0.35
CA GLU A 1 9.78 38.72 -0.80
C GLU A 1 8.98 37.43 -0.62
N SER A 2 9.61 36.30 -0.23
CA SER A 2 8.90 35.02 -0.03
C SER A 2 7.84 35.04 1.08
N GLU A 3 8.13 35.63 2.24
CA GLU A 3 7.15 35.74 3.34
C GLU A 3 5.96 36.63 2.96
N GLU A 4 6.20 37.84 2.46
CA GLU A 4 5.15 38.75 2.01
C GLU A 4 4.28 38.10 0.91
N GLY A 5 4.92 37.33 0.02
CA GLY A 5 4.24 36.52 -0.99
C GLY A 5 3.33 35.46 -0.36
N LEU A 6 3.83 34.68 0.61
CA LEU A 6 3.03 33.68 1.33
C LEU A 6 1.85 34.33 2.07
N ARG A 7 2.09 35.42 2.81
CA ARG A 7 1.05 36.16 3.51
C ARG A 7 -0.05 36.63 2.56
N ARG A 8 0.35 37.21 1.41
CA ARG A 8 -0.59 37.64 0.38
C ARG A 8 -1.39 36.47 -0.18
N LEU A 9 -0.71 35.37 -0.55
CA LEU A 9 -1.35 34.16 -1.09
C LEU A 9 -2.42 33.60 -0.13
N VAL A 10 -2.09 33.45 1.16
CA VAL A 10 -3.04 32.92 2.15
C VAL A 10 -4.25 33.84 2.28
N ARG A 11 -4.03 35.17 2.41
CA ARG A 11 -5.13 36.14 2.47
C ARG A 11 -6.02 36.09 1.24
N ASP A 12 -5.43 35.97 0.06
CA ASP A 12 -6.17 35.96 -1.20
C ASP A 12 -7.04 34.69 -1.29
N ILE A 13 -6.50 33.52 -0.94
CA ILE A 13 -7.26 32.25 -0.92
C ILE A 13 -8.43 32.33 0.06
N VAL A 14 -8.22 32.75 1.31
CA VAL A 14 -9.32 32.81 2.31
C VAL A 14 -10.40 33.82 1.89
N ARG A 15 -10.03 34.90 1.21
CA ARG A 15 -10.98 35.88 0.68
C ARG A 15 -11.76 35.37 -0.53
N GLU A 16 -11.10 34.61 -1.41
CA GLU A 16 -11.71 34.02 -2.59
C GLU A 16 -12.64 32.85 -2.23
N PHE A 17 -12.32 32.11 -1.18
CA PHE A 17 -13.07 30.95 -0.68
C PHE A 17 -13.58 31.19 0.74
N PRO A 18 -14.60 32.04 0.96
CA PRO A 18 -15.05 32.45 2.29
C PRO A 18 -15.59 31.29 3.16
N ASP A 19 -15.99 30.17 2.53
CA ASP A 19 -16.49 28.98 3.23
C ASP A 19 -15.37 28.02 3.67
N ILE A 20 -14.10 28.34 3.39
CA ILE A 20 -12.96 27.49 3.77
C ILE A 20 -12.92 27.27 5.29
N GLN A 21 -12.82 26.01 5.71
CA GLN A 21 -12.80 25.62 7.13
C GLN A 21 -11.44 25.19 7.63
N GLY A 22 -10.45 25.02 6.74
CA GLY A 22 -9.12 24.60 7.16
C GLY A 22 -8.11 24.45 6.04
N TYR A 23 -6.85 24.27 6.44
CA TYR A 23 -5.70 24.03 5.58
C TYR A 23 -4.96 22.77 6.00
N VAL A 24 -4.68 21.89 5.05
CA VAL A 24 -3.70 20.81 5.22
C VAL A 24 -2.37 21.27 4.62
N LEU A 25 -1.34 21.37 5.45
CA LEU A 25 -0.01 21.81 5.05
C LEU A 25 0.94 20.60 5.02
N LEU A 26 0.98 19.92 3.88
CA LEU A 26 1.83 18.75 3.64
C LEU A 26 3.27 19.17 3.26
N THR A 27 4.29 18.64 3.94
CA THR A 27 5.71 18.94 3.68
C THR A 27 6.17 18.69 2.24
N GLU A 28 5.56 17.78 1.49
CA GLU A 28 5.87 17.54 0.07
C GLU A 28 5.29 18.59 -0.89
N GLY A 29 4.29 19.37 -0.45
CA GLY A 29 3.64 20.45 -1.21
C GLY A 29 3.93 21.86 -0.66
N PHE A 30 4.36 21.94 0.60
CA PHE A 30 4.62 23.16 1.35
C PHE A 30 5.93 23.00 2.12
N TRP A 31 7.04 23.43 1.51
CA TRP A 31 8.38 23.26 2.05
C TRP A 31 9.20 24.54 2.03
N TYR A 32 10.19 24.59 2.92
CA TYR A 32 11.25 25.59 2.91
C TYR A 32 12.40 25.11 2.01
N LYS A 33 13.11 25.95 1.25
CA LYS A 33 14.25 25.51 0.38
C LYS A 33 13.90 24.36 -0.61
N LYS A 34 14.72 23.30 -0.69
CA LYS A 34 14.53 22.12 -1.55
C LYS A 34 14.21 20.93 -0.67
N TRP A 35 13.06 20.30 -0.88
CA TRP A 35 12.68 19.09 -0.16
C TRP A 35 13.51 17.88 -0.59
N GLY A 36 13.90 17.04 0.38
CA GLY A 36 14.66 15.81 0.15
C GLY A 36 14.25 14.66 1.06
N GLY A 37 13.04 14.70 1.64
CA GLY A 37 12.53 13.66 2.54
C GLY A 37 13.20 13.58 3.91
N GLY A 38 14.31 14.27 4.17
CA GLY A 38 14.97 14.27 5.49
C GLY A 38 15.51 12.90 5.95
N HIS A 39 15.45 11.85 5.12
CA HIS A 39 15.85 10.50 5.47
C HIS A 39 17.37 10.42 5.67
N GLY A 40 17.79 10.01 6.88
CA GLY A 40 19.21 9.89 7.20
C GLY A 40 19.95 11.23 7.31
N ALA A 41 19.24 12.36 7.31
CA ALA A 41 19.83 13.67 7.53
C ALA A 41 20.30 13.83 8.99
N GLY A 42 21.29 14.71 9.20
CA GLY A 42 21.80 15.00 10.54
C GLY A 42 20.77 15.71 11.42
N LYS A 43 20.89 15.53 12.74
CA LYS A 43 19.97 16.13 13.74
C LYS A 43 19.85 17.64 13.58
N GLU A 44 20.97 18.34 13.43
CA GLU A 44 21.01 19.81 13.27
C GLU A 44 20.24 20.29 12.04
N TYR A 45 20.39 19.58 10.90
CA TYR A 45 19.65 19.89 9.68
C TYR A 45 18.14 19.72 9.87
N LEU A 46 17.72 18.61 10.50
CA LEU A 46 16.30 18.35 10.74
C LEU A 46 15.70 19.37 11.71
N GLN A 47 16.47 19.84 12.70
CA GLN A 47 16.03 20.89 13.63
C GLN A 47 15.90 22.25 12.93
N ASP A 48 16.89 22.67 12.14
CA ASP A 48 16.79 23.88 11.30
C ASP A 48 15.57 23.80 10.38
N TRP A 49 15.34 22.64 9.76
CA TRP A 49 14.19 22.42 8.90
C TRP A 49 12.87 22.57 9.65
N ALA A 50 12.73 21.93 10.83
CA ALA A 50 11.55 22.01 11.66
C ALA A 50 11.21 23.45 12.05
N GLN A 51 12.22 24.23 12.45
CA GLN A 51 12.06 25.63 12.83
C GLN A 51 11.56 26.48 11.66
N ASN A 52 12.23 26.40 10.50
CA ASN A 52 11.88 27.22 9.34
C ASN A 52 10.53 26.81 8.73
N TRP A 53 10.23 25.51 8.68
CA TRP A 53 8.93 25.04 8.20
C TRP A 53 7.80 25.44 9.14
N SER A 54 7.99 25.30 10.46
CA SER A 54 6.97 25.70 11.44
C SER A 54 6.78 27.22 11.50
N TYR A 55 7.81 28.01 11.20
CA TYR A 55 7.68 29.45 11.00
C TYR A 55 6.75 29.78 9.82
N ALA A 56 6.89 29.07 8.70
CA ALA A 56 5.98 29.21 7.56
C ALA A 56 4.55 28.77 7.90
N VAL A 57 4.37 27.70 8.69
CA VAL A 57 3.06 27.30 9.23
C VAL A 57 2.46 28.41 10.09
N GLY A 58 3.27 29.08 10.93
CA GLY A 58 2.85 30.22 11.74
C GLY A 58 2.35 31.41 10.91
N ILE A 59 2.96 31.67 9.76
CA ILE A 59 2.46 32.69 8.82
C ILE A 59 1.06 32.34 8.31
N VAL A 60 0.82 31.07 7.95
CA VAL A 60 -0.49 30.61 7.47
C VAL A 60 -1.54 30.74 8.57
N GLU A 61 -1.21 30.28 9.78
CA GLU A 61 -2.07 30.38 10.97
C GLU A 61 -2.45 31.84 11.26
N GLU A 62 -1.46 32.74 11.32
CA GLU A 62 -1.68 34.14 11.62
C GLU A 62 -2.61 34.81 10.59
N GLU A 63 -2.39 34.60 9.29
CA GLU A 63 -3.21 35.21 8.24
C GLU A 63 -4.62 34.62 8.16
N CYS A 64 -4.79 33.32 8.40
CA CYS A 64 -6.11 32.70 8.47
C CYS A 64 -6.91 33.25 9.65
N HIS A 65 -6.31 33.27 10.86
CA HIS A 65 -7.00 33.65 12.08
C HIS A 65 -7.29 35.15 12.19
N LYS A 66 -6.54 36.02 11.49
CA LYS A 66 -6.91 37.43 11.30
C LYS A 66 -8.27 37.60 10.61
N ILE A 67 -8.65 36.66 9.75
CA ILE A 67 -9.91 36.70 8.99
C ILE A 67 -10.98 35.88 9.71
N ASN A 68 -10.66 34.63 10.06
CA ASN A 68 -11.54 33.74 10.79
C ASN A 68 -10.73 32.84 11.75
N PRO A 69 -10.83 33.04 13.08
CA PRO A 69 -10.10 32.26 14.07
C PRO A 69 -10.59 30.80 14.19
N SER A 70 -11.64 30.38 13.47
CA SER A 70 -12.12 28.99 13.46
C SER A 70 -11.50 28.11 12.37
N ILE A 71 -10.68 28.67 11.48
CA ILE A 71 -10.07 27.90 10.38
C ILE A 71 -9.05 26.92 10.98
N GLU A 72 -9.25 25.62 10.79
CA GLU A 72 -8.32 24.60 11.31
C GLU A 72 -7.04 24.54 10.48
N ILE A 73 -5.88 24.70 11.11
CA ILE A 73 -4.57 24.61 10.46
C ILE A 73 -3.92 23.29 10.82
N LEU A 74 -3.77 22.43 9.80
CA LEU A 74 -3.32 21.04 9.92
C LEU A 74 -1.93 20.84 9.31
N PRO A 75 -0.85 21.23 10.00
CA PRO A 75 0.50 20.91 9.58
C PRO A 75 0.74 19.41 9.61
N TRP A 76 1.10 18.85 8.45
CA TRP A 76 1.39 17.44 8.26
C TRP A 76 2.85 17.27 7.87
N GLU A 77 3.66 16.94 8.87
CA GLU A 77 5.03 16.51 8.64
C GLU A 77 5.00 15.10 8.04
N TYR A 78 5.03 15.02 6.72
CA TYR A 78 5.07 13.74 6.02
C TYR A 78 6.51 13.40 5.69
N ASN A 79 6.81 12.10 5.75
CA ASN A 79 8.06 11.51 5.32
C ASN A 79 9.31 11.97 6.10
N ILE A 80 9.17 12.69 7.23
CA ILE A 80 10.31 12.98 8.10
C ILE A 80 10.56 11.79 9.00
N ASP A 81 11.77 11.24 8.85
CA ASP A 81 12.35 10.10 9.57
C ASP A 81 11.38 9.35 10.50
N PHE A 82 10.62 8.44 9.90
CA PHE A 82 9.61 7.64 10.60
C PHE A 82 10.21 6.39 11.26
N ARG A 83 11.53 6.21 11.31
CA ARG A 83 12.13 5.03 11.98
C ARG A 83 11.75 5.01 13.47
N PRO A 84 11.47 3.85 14.08
CA PRO A 84 10.98 3.75 15.46
C PRO A 84 11.81 4.51 16.49
N GLN A 85 13.14 4.55 16.32
CA GLN A 85 14.08 5.21 17.22
C GLN A 85 14.09 6.75 17.11
N SER A 86 13.47 7.32 16.08
CA SER A 86 13.54 8.77 15.77
C SER A 86 12.51 9.59 16.54
N THR A 87 12.11 9.13 17.73
CA THR A 87 11.06 9.78 18.54
C THR A 87 11.43 11.20 18.97
N GLU A 88 12.70 11.47 19.29
CA GLU A 88 13.16 12.80 19.73
C GLU A 88 12.93 13.88 18.66
N ILE A 89 13.33 13.62 17.41
CA ILE A 89 13.18 14.60 16.35
C ILE A 89 11.70 14.81 16.01
N LYS A 90 10.88 13.76 16.09
CA LYS A 90 9.44 13.84 15.84
C LYS A 90 8.73 14.66 16.92
N ARG A 91 9.11 14.52 18.20
CA ARG A 91 8.68 15.44 19.28
C ARG A 91 9.12 16.87 19.00
N TYR A 92 10.36 17.07 18.56
CA TYR A 92 10.88 18.39 18.27
C TYR A 92 10.06 19.13 17.21
N PHE A 93 9.60 18.44 16.16
CA PHE A 93 8.65 19.03 15.19
C PHE A 93 7.41 19.56 15.87
N ILE A 94 6.79 18.76 16.75
CA ILE A 94 5.60 19.20 17.50
C ILE A 94 5.93 20.39 18.39
N GLN A 95 7.10 20.45 19.02
CA GLN A 95 7.52 21.59 19.85
C GLN A 95 7.64 22.90 19.06
N GLN A 96 7.96 22.84 17.77
CA GLN A 96 8.12 24.04 16.95
C GLN A 96 6.79 24.56 16.38
N LEU A 97 5.71 23.76 16.39
CA LEU A 97 4.43 24.17 15.80
C LEU A 97 3.78 25.34 16.55
N PRO A 98 3.10 26.26 15.85
CA PRO A 98 2.32 27.34 16.49
C PRO A 98 1.21 26.77 17.39
N GLU A 99 0.86 27.48 18.47
CA GLU A 99 -0.06 26.99 19.51
C GLU A 99 -1.48 26.72 18.97
N ASN A 100 -1.99 27.56 18.07
CA ASN A 100 -3.33 27.40 17.49
C ASN A 100 -3.31 26.55 16.21
N THR A 101 -2.52 25.48 16.20
CA THR A 101 -2.54 24.49 15.11
C THR A 101 -2.91 23.12 15.63
N THR A 102 -3.41 22.26 14.76
CA THR A 102 -3.72 20.87 15.08
C THR A 102 -2.81 19.96 14.24
N PRO A 103 -1.72 19.39 14.80
CA PRO A 103 -0.84 18.51 14.04
C PRO A 103 -1.60 17.35 13.42
N MET A 104 -1.36 17.08 12.13
CA MET A 104 -1.87 15.90 11.44
C MET A 104 -0.76 14.87 11.30
N LEU A 105 -0.85 13.78 12.07
CA LEU A 105 0.19 12.77 12.21
C LEU A 105 -0.01 11.58 11.29
N THR A 106 1.06 10.88 10.94
CA THR A 106 0.98 9.66 10.11
C THR A 106 0.84 8.43 11.02
N TRP A 107 -0.31 7.75 10.99
CA TRP A 107 -0.68 6.80 12.06
C TRP A 107 0.30 5.63 12.25
N GLU A 108 0.48 4.80 11.23
CA GLU A 108 1.27 3.56 11.34
C GLU A 108 2.66 3.57 10.67
N ASN A 109 3.02 4.60 9.90
CA ASN A 109 4.33 4.61 9.21
C ASN A 109 5.45 4.52 10.25
N GLY A 110 6.33 3.52 10.08
CA GLY A 110 7.39 3.25 11.03
C GLY A 110 7.02 2.39 12.23
N LYS A 111 5.80 1.86 12.32
CA LYS A 111 5.41 0.95 13.41
C LYS A 111 6.32 -0.28 13.40
N SER A 112 6.96 -0.57 14.55
CA SER A 112 7.79 -1.76 14.69
C SER A 112 6.97 -3.05 14.66
N PHE A 113 7.58 -4.12 14.18
CA PHE A 113 7.07 -5.48 14.25
C PHE A 113 8.23 -6.49 14.41
N GLU A 114 7.88 -7.71 14.78
CA GLU A 114 8.82 -8.84 14.83
C GLU A 114 8.28 -10.02 14.02
N ILE A 115 9.13 -10.60 13.16
CA ILE A 115 8.82 -11.77 12.33
C ILE A 115 9.98 -12.76 12.45
N ASP A 116 9.72 -13.97 12.93
CA ASP A 116 10.74 -15.02 13.14
C ASP A 116 11.98 -14.53 13.92
N GLY A 117 11.78 -13.69 14.95
CA GLY A 117 12.87 -13.10 15.75
C GLY A 117 13.61 -11.94 15.07
N MET A 118 13.25 -11.59 13.83
CA MET A 118 13.80 -10.45 13.11
C MET A 118 12.95 -9.21 13.36
N GLN A 119 13.60 -8.12 13.78
CA GLN A 119 12.96 -6.82 13.97
C GLN A 119 12.77 -6.11 12.62
N GLY A 120 11.65 -5.41 12.48
CA GLY A 120 11.37 -4.58 11.31
C GLY A 120 10.43 -3.43 11.65
N TYR A 121 10.15 -2.58 10.67
CA TYR A 121 9.17 -1.51 10.78
C TYR A 121 8.46 -1.27 9.46
N LEU A 122 7.21 -0.82 9.52
CA LEU A 122 6.40 -0.53 8.34
C LEU A 122 7.08 0.52 7.46
N ARG A 123 7.20 0.24 6.16
CA ARG A 123 7.78 1.16 5.17
C ARG A 123 6.81 2.27 4.79
N ASP A 124 5.61 1.90 4.36
CA ASP A 124 4.60 2.86 3.95
C ASP A 124 3.20 2.29 4.20
N TYR A 125 2.20 3.16 4.33
CA TYR A 125 0.82 2.90 4.79
C TYR A 125 0.36 1.44 4.63
N SER A 126 0.32 0.70 5.75
CA SER A 126 0.09 -0.73 5.76
C SER A 126 -0.93 -1.13 6.82
N LEU A 127 -1.89 -1.96 6.43
CA LEU A 127 -2.92 -2.45 7.35
C LEU A 127 -2.42 -3.59 8.25
N SER A 128 -1.31 -4.23 7.90
CA SER A 128 -0.76 -5.39 8.62
C SER A 128 -0.41 -5.12 10.09
N GLN A 129 -0.11 -3.88 10.46
CA GLN A 129 0.11 -3.48 11.86
C GLN A 129 -0.92 -2.43 12.31
N ILE A 130 -1.33 -2.53 13.57
CA ILE A 130 -2.17 -1.53 14.22
C ILE A 130 -1.24 -0.50 14.86
N GLY A 131 -1.39 0.77 14.45
CA GLY A 131 -0.68 1.89 15.03
C GLY A 131 -1.11 2.22 16.48
N PRO A 132 -0.64 3.36 17.02
CA PRO A 132 0.28 4.30 16.38
C PRO A 132 1.69 3.71 16.30
N ALA A 133 2.47 4.19 15.33
CA ALA A 133 3.92 4.05 15.34
C ALA A 133 4.52 4.73 16.57
N GLU A 134 5.70 4.28 17.00
CA GLU A 134 6.42 4.78 18.17
C GLU A 134 6.70 6.29 18.06
N VAL A 135 7.06 6.73 16.85
CA VAL A 135 7.23 8.15 16.53
C VAL A 135 5.91 8.94 16.65
N THR A 136 4.80 8.34 16.23
CA THR A 136 3.47 8.97 16.27
C THR A 136 2.94 9.06 17.69
N ASP A 137 3.14 8.02 18.51
CA ASP A 137 2.82 8.05 19.94
C ASP A 137 3.62 9.15 20.67
N ALA A 138 4.91 9.28 20.35
CA ALA A 138 5.74 10.34 20.90
C ALA A 138 5.23 11.75 20.53
N GLN A 139 4.77 11.94 19.30
CA GLN A 139 4.16 13.20 18.84
C GLN A 139 2.82 13.48 19.51
N ILE A 140 1.96 12.46 19.68
CA ILE A 140 0.70 12.59 20.41
C ILE A 140 1.00 13.07 21.83
N GLY A 141 1.92 12.42 22.54
CA GLY A 141 2.29 12.82 23.90
C GLY A 141 2.77 14.27 23.99
N GLU A 142 3.62 14.70 23.05
CA GLU A 142 4.09 16.09 23.01
C GLU A 142 2.96 17.10 22.72
N ALA A 143 2.09 16.81 21.76
CA ALA A 143 0.95 17.67 21.43
C ALA A 143 0.01 17.82 22.64
N ARG A 144 -0.23 16.73 23.39
CA ARG A 144 -1.05 16.75 24.60
C ARG A 144 -0.43 17.54 25.74
N ASN A 145 0.89 17.45 25.93
CA ASN A 145 1.60 18.28 26.91
C ASN A 145 1.45 19.78 26.62
N ARG A 146 1.27 20.14 25.34
CA ARG A 146 1.00 21.50 24.88
C ARG A 146 -0.48 21.87 24.81
N GLY A 147 -1.39 20.98 25.25
CA GLY A 147 -2.84 21.21 25.19
C GLY A 147 -3.43 21.21 23.77
N MET A 148 -2.68 20.73 22.78
CA MET A 148 -3.11 20.74 21.38
C MET A 148 -4.03 19.56 21.07
N LYS A 149 -4.94 19.75 20.10
CA LYS A 149 -5.64 18.65 19.44
C LYS A 149 -4.65 17.84 18.58
N VAL A 150 -5.04 16.62 18.19
CA VAL A 150 -4.25 15.81 17.25
C VAL A 150 -5.18 15.22 16.21
N PHE A 151 -4.87 15.44 14.94
CA PHE A 151 -5.48 14.73 13.82
C PHE A 151 -4.51 13.67 13.31
N SER A 152 -5.01 12.67 12.59
CA SER A 152 -4.13 11.67 11.98
C SER A 152 -4.58 11.24 10.59
N LYS A 153 -3.62 11.13 9.67
CA LYS A 153 -3.81 10.42 8.41
C LYS A 153 -3.69 8.93 8.65
N VAL A 154 -4.76 8.20 8.33
CA VAL A 154 -4.95 6.78 8.70
C VAL A 154 -5.14 5.85 7.50
N ASP A 155 -5.19 6.39 6.28
CA ASP A 155 -5.26 5.68 4.99
C ASP A 155 -6.18 4.46 4.96
N THR A 156 -7.41 4.71 5.39
CA THR A 156 -8.48 3.75 5.48
C THR A 156 -8.97 3.33 4.08
N PHE A 157 -9.54 2.12 3.98
CA PHE A 157 -10.11 1.49 2.78
C PHE A 157 -9.08 0.78 1.91
N ALA A 158 -8.20 1.51 1.23
CA ALA A 158 -7.10 0.95 0.46
C ALA A 158 -5.84 1.73 0.81
N SER A 159 -4.75 1.03 1.14
CA SER A 159 -3.48 1.65 1.49
C SER A 159 -2.44 1.38 0.40
N TRP A 160 -1.28 2.02 0.49
CA TRP A 160 -0.16 1.75 -0.41
C TRP A 160 0.34 0.30 -0.36
N GLN A 161 0.03 -0.44 0.70
CA GLN A 161 0.23 -1.88 0.76
C GLN A 161 -0.57 -2.63 -0.30
N TYR A 162 -1.67 -2.12 -0.86
CA TYR A 162 -2.46 -2.74 -1.94
C TYR A 162 -3.29 -1.65 -2.64
N GLY A 163 -2.64 -0.65 -3.23
CA GLY A 163 -3.29 0.56 -3.73
C GLY A 163 -4.11 0.37 -5.02
N THR A 164 -3.94 -0.75 -5.72
CA THR A 164 -4.62 -1.04 -7.00
C THR A 164 -5.90 -1.86 -6.85
N ILE A 165 -6.30 -2.18 -5.61
CA ILE A 165 -7.60 -2.79 -5.29
C ILE A 165 -8.59 -1.72 -4.81
N PRO A 166 -9.92 -1.90 -4.96
CA PRO A 166 -10.87 -0.90 -4.48
C PRO A 166 -10.86 -0.67 -2.97
N TYR A 167 -10.65 -1.72 -2.17
CA TYR A 167 -10.56 -1.68 -0.71
C TYR A 167 -10.02 -3.03 -0.18
N LEU A 168 -9.56 -3.05 1.07
CA LEU A 168 -9.12 -4.24 1.79
C LEU A 168 -10.30 -4.83 2.59
N PRO A 169 -10.78 -6.05 2.29
CA PRO A 169 -11.93 -6.67 2.95
C PRO A 169 -11.56 -7.26 4.32
N CYS A 170 -10.90 -6.48 5.17
CA CYS A 170 -10.35 -6.89 6.47
C CYS A 170 -11.05 -6.12 7.62
N PRO A 171 -12.38 -6.24 7.77
CA PRO A 171 -13.13 -5.30 8.61
C PRO A 171 -12.79 -5.41 10.11
N TYR A 172 -12.37 -6.57 10.61
CA TYR A 172 -11.92 -6.67 12.01
C TYR A 172 -10.61 -5.92 12.23
N GLN A 173 -9.66 -6.04 11.29
CA GLN A 173 -8.39 -5.32 11.36
C GLN A 173 -8.59 -3.80 11.25
N TRP A 174 -9.51 -3.35 10.40
CA TRP A 174 -9.90 -1.94 10.31
C TRP A 174 -10.55 -1.45 11.62
N TYR A 175 -11.43 -2.24 12.20
CA TYR A 175 -12.09 -1.88 13.45
C TYR A 175 -11.08 -1.79 14.61
N ASP A 176 -10.15 -2.74 14.73
CA ASP A 176 -9.09 -2.69 15.74
C ASP A 176 -8.22 -1.43 15.60
N ARG A 177 -8.02 -0.91 14.37
CA ARG A 177 -7.38 0.40 14.13
C ARG A 177 -8.23 1.55 14.65
N TYR A 178 -9.55 1.52 14.47
CA TYR A 178 -10.44 2.57 14.98
C TYR A 178 -10.50 2.59 16.50
N ASP A 179 -10.56 1.42 17.14
CA ASP A 179 -10.48 1.29 18.60
C ASP A 179 -9.15 1.87 19.13
N ALA A 180 -8.05 1.66 18.40
CA ALA A 180 -6.77 2.26 18.74
C ALA A 180 -6.79 3.80 18.58
N LEU A 181 -7.36 4.34 17.49
CA LEU A 181 -7.48 5.78 17.30
C LEU A 181 -8.26 6.45 18.44
N GLU A 182 -9.37 5.85 18.86
CA GLU A 182 -10.18 6.32 19.99
C GLU A 182 -9.41 6.24 21.31
N LYS A 183 -8.75 5.10 21.57
CA LYS A 183 -7.92 4.90 22.78
C LYS A 183 -6.82 5.95 22.92
N TYR A 184 -6.17 6.34 21.82
CA TYR A 184 -5.13 7.37 21.81
C TYR A 184 -5.71 8.80 21.70
N GLY A 185 -7.04 8.93 21.69
CA GLY A 185 -7.75 10.20 21.72
C GLY A 185 -7.56 11.03 20.45
N VAL A 186 -7.37 10.42 19.28
CA VAL A 186 -7.25 11.15 18.02
C VAL A 186 -8.54 11.94 17.75
N ASN A 187 -8.43 13.25 17.53
CA ASN A 187 -9.57 14.17 17.46
C ASN A 187 -10.21 14.26 16.07
N GLY A 188 -9.49 13.82 15.03
CA GLY A 188 -9.95 13.86 13.65
C GLY A 188 -9.04 13.03 12.76
N THR A 189 -9.59 12.53 11.66
CA THR A 189 -8.87 11.63 10.77
C THR A 189 -8.98 12.05 9.32
N LEU A 190 -7.86 11.92 8.60
CA LEU A 190 -7.84 11.91 7.15
C LEU A 190 -7.86 10.44 6.69
N GLU A 191 -9.06 9.97 6.32
CA GLU A 191 -9.31 8.58 5.96
C GLU A 191 -8.69 8.18 4.63
N SER A 192 -8.53 9.10 3.69
CA SER A 192 -8.07 8.80 2.33
C SER A 192 -7.30 10.01 1.78
N TRP A 193 -6.20 9.77 1.08
CA TRP A 193 -5.40 10.83 0.43
C TRP A 193 -5.15 10.55 -1.05
N SER A 194 -4.63 9.36 -1.39
CA SER A 194 -4.46 8.92 -2.78
C SER A 194 -5.04 7.54 -3.07
N SER A 195 -5.56 6.86 -2.07
CA SER A 195 -6.12 5.51 -2.20
C SER A 195 -7.41 5.41 -1.37
N GLY A 196 -8.36 4.59 -1.79
CA GLY A 196 -9.56 4.29 -0.99
C GLY A 196 -10.86 5.04 -1.37
N TYR A 197 -10.86 5.84 -2.43
CA TYR A 197 -12.04 6.65 -2.87
C TYR A 197 -13.21 5.87 -3.50
N LYS A 198 -13.07 4.56 -3.68
CA LYS A 198 -14.04 3.76 -4.41
C LYS A 198 -15.14 3.27 -3.45
N PRO A 199 -16.44 3.38 -3.80
CA PRO A 199 -17.52 2.90 -2.94
C PRO A 199 -17.31 1.45 -2.49
N ASN A 200 -17.40 1.20 -1.18
CA ASN A 200 -17.16 -0.10 -0.57
C ASN A 200 -17.80 -0.19 0.82
N PHE A 201 -17.96 -1.40 1.36
CA PHE A 201 -18.62 -1.56 2.66
C PHE A 201 -17.73 -1.16 3.86
N ILE A 202 -16.40 -1.10 3.71
CA ILE A 202 -15.50 -0.64 4.76
C ILE A 202 -15.69 0.86 5.02
N SER A 203 -15.96 1.66 3.98
CA SER A 203 -16.28 3.09 4.16
C SER A 203 -17.62 3.28 4.85
N HIS A 204 -18.60 2.43 4.60
CA HIS A 204 -19.86 2.43 5.36
C HIS A 204 -19.65 2.04 6.82
N LEU A 205 -18.81 1.02 7.10
CA LEU A 205 -18.43 0.68 8.47
C LEU A 205 -17.74 1.86 9.16
N ARG A 206 -16.80 2.52 8.48
CA ARG A 206 -16.10 3.69 9.03
C ARG A 206 -17.05 4.85 9.31
N ALA A 207 -18.01 5.10 8.43
CA ALA A 207 -18.98 6.18 8.62
C ALA A 207 -19.78 6.03 9.92
N TRP A 208 -20.09 4.80 10.33
CA TRP A 208 -20.75 4.54 11.61
C TRP A 208 -19.85 4.88 12.80
N THR A 209 -18.58 4.50 12.75
CA THR A 209 -17.63 4.75 13.85
C THR A 209 -17.21 6.22 13.98
N CYS A 210 -17.76 7.12 13.15
CA CYS A 210 -17.61 8.58 13.30
C CYS A 210 -18.72 9.22 14.15
N TRP A 211 -19.79 8.50 14.49
CA TRP A 211 -20.88 8.99 15.35
C TRP A 211 -20.65 8.60 16.81
N THR A 212 -21.19 9.37 17.74
CA THR A 212 -21.30 8.96 19.15
C THR A 212 -22.35 7.86 19.31
N ASP A 213 -22.14 6.94 20.26
CA ASP A 213 -23.08 5.85 20.60
C ASP A 213 -23.47 4.96 19.40
N TYR A 214 -22.56 4.77 18.44
CA TYR A 214 -22.76 3.90 17.30
C TYR A 214 -22.87 2.42 17.73
N PRO A 215 -23.48 1.53 16.91
CA PRO A 215 -23.67 0.13 17.29
C PRO A 215 -22.33 -0.60 17.52
N SER A 216 -22.35 -1.64 18.35
CA SER A 216 -21.14 -2.40 18.65
C SER A 216 -20.52 -3.02 17.39
N ARG A 217 -19.21 -3.30 17.44
CA ARG A 217 -18.47 -4.01 16.37
C ARG A 217 -19.24 -5.20 15.82
N ASP A 218 -19.68 -6.09 16.72
CA ASP A 218 -20.37 -7.31 16.35
C ASP A 218 -21.71 -7.00 15.66
N GLU A 219 -22.46 -6.01 16.12
CA GLU A 219 -23.73 -5.62 15.50
C GLU A 219 -23.52 -5.02 14.12
N LEU A 220 -22.57 -4.09 13.97
CA LEU A 220 -22.25 -3.48 12.68
C LEU A 220 -21.82 -4.52 11.64
N LEU A 221 -20.92 -5.43 12.02
CA LEU A 221 -20.47 -6.48 11.10
C LEU A 221 -21.59 -7.46 10.74
N LYS A 222 -22.43 -7.86 11.71
CA LYS A 222 -23.59 -8.74 11.46
C LYS A 222 -24.60 -8.09 10.51
N GLN A 223 -24.90 -6.80 10.73
CA GLN A 223 -25.82 -6.04 9.88
C GLN A 223 -25.24 -5.86 8.47
N THR A 224 -23.96 -5.55 8.36
CA THR A 224 -23.28 -5.38 7.06
C THR A 224 -23.24 -6.69 6.27
N ALA A 225 -22.89 -7.80 6.91
CA ALA A 225 -22.95 -9.12 6.30
C ALA A 225 -24.38 -9.48 5.84
N SER A 226 -25.39 -9.17 6.66
CA SER A 226 -26.80 -9.36 6.29
C SER A 226 -27.24 -8.46 5.12
N ALA A 227 -26.73 -7.23 5.06
CA ALA A 227 -27.02 -6.30 3.99
C ALA A 227 -26.49 -6.81 2.64
N ILE A 228 -25.29 -7.38 2.62
CA ILE A 228 -24.63 -7.80 1.38
C ILE A 228 -24.99 -9.25 0.99
N PHE A 229 -24.95 -10.20 1.93
CA PHE A 229 -25.11 -11.64 1.66
C PHE A 229 -26.46 -12.20 2.09
N GLY A 230 -27.21 -11.47 2.91
CA GLY A 230 -28.47 -11.93 3.49
C GLY A 230 -28.29 -12.59 4.86
N LYS A 231 -29.37 -12.54 5.66
CA LYS A 231 -29.36 -12.90 7.09
C LYS A 231 -28.89 -14.33 7.35
N GLN A 232 -29.21 -15.28 6.47
CA GLN A 232 -28.83 -16.69 6.63
C GLN A 232 -27.32 -16.92 6.46
N GLN A 233 -26.62 -16.05 5.72
CA GLN A 233 -25.19 -16.22 5.40
C GLN A 233 -24.24 -15.51 6.38
N GLN A 234 -24.81 -14.74 7.33
CA GLN A 234 -24.07 -13.90 8.27
C GLN A 234 -22.93 -14.66 8.99
N SER A 235 -23.18 -15.87 9.50
CA SER A 235 -22.16 -16.62 10.23
C SER A 235 -20.95 -17.01 9.37
N GLN A 236 -21.18 -17.38 8.11
CA GLN A 236 -20.09 -17.74 7.19
C GLN A 236 -19.28 -16.51 6.81
N VAL A 237 -19.94 -15.39 6.53
CA VAL A 237 -19.31 -14.12 6.15
C VAL A 237 -18.44 -13.56 7.28
N LEU A 238 -18.95 -13.54 8.52
CA LEU A 238 -18.16 -13.06 9.66
C LEU A 238 -16.90 -13.90 9.87
N LYS A 239 -16.99 -15.23 9.74
CA LYS A 239 -15.82 -16.11 9.79
C LYS A 239 -14.85 -15.83 8.65
N ALA A 240 -15.35 -15.61 7.43
CA ALA A 240 -14.50 -15.26 6.29
C ALA A 240 -13.73 -13.96 6.53
N TRP A 241 -14.41 -12.92 7.02
CA TRP A 241 -13.80 -11.64 7.34
C TRP A 241 -12.78 -11.72 8.48
N ASP A 242 -12.97 -12.61 9.45
CA ASP A 242 -11.97 -12.91 10.48
C ASP A 242 -10.69 -13.51 9.85
N TYR A 243 -10.82 -14.51 8.98
CA TYR A 243 -9.70 -15.07 8.22
C TYR A 243 -8.99 -13.98 7.39
N PHE A 244 -9.72 -13.12 6.68
CA PHE A 244 -9.11 -12.04 5.89
C PHE A 244 -8.34 -11.05 6.76
N SER A 245 -8.90 -10.71 7.92
CA SER A 245 -8.27 -9.80 8.88
C SER A 245 -7.04 -10.40 9.56
N ARG A 246 -6.98 -11.73 9.70
CA ARG A 246 -5.76 -12.45 10.12
C ARG A 246 -4.74 -12.56 8.99
N ALA A 247 -5.18 -12.82 7.76
CA ALA A 247 -4.32 -12.98 6.59
C ALA A 247 -3.47 -11.73 6.31
N ILE A 248 -4.06 -10.53 6.37
CA ILE A 248 -3.33 -9.27 6.10
C ILE A 248 -2.18 -9.04 7.10
N ARG A 249 -2.28 -9.56 8.34
CA ARG A 249 -1.22 -9.47 9.36
C ARG A 249 0.01 -10.31 9.01
N PHE A 250 -0.13 -11.30 8.12
CA PHE A 250 0.98 -12.10 7.63
C PHE A 250 1.64 -11.55 6.38
N VAL A 251 1.08 -10.52 5.72
CA VAL A 251 1.67 -9.96 4.50
C VAL A 251 3.00 -9.28 4.84
N PRO A 252 4.13 -9.79 4.32
CA PRO A 252 5.45 -9.30 4.69
C PRO A 252 5.87 -8.08 3.87
N ASP A 253 5.22 -7.81 2.73
CA ASP A 253 5.44 -6.63 1.90
C ASP A 253 4.70 -5.44 2.52
N THR A 254 5.43 -4.40 2.85
CA THR A 254 4.90 -3.17 3.48
C THR A 254 5.16 -1.94 2.62
N GLY A 255 5.59 -2.13 1.37
CA GLY A 255 6.00 -1.06 0.48
C GLY A 255 5.01 -0.75 -0.66
N PRO A 256 5.12 0.43 -1.28
CA PRO A 256 4.26 0.86 -2.39
C PRO A 256 4.77 0.35 -3.75
N ASN A 257 5.25 -0.90 -3.85
CA ASN A 257 5.97 -1.40 -5.02
C ASN A 257 5.20 -2.51 -5.76
N MET A 258 5.85 -3.05 -6.80
CA MET A 258 5.27 -4.00 -7.74
C MET A 258 4.55 -5.20 -7.10
N GLY A 259 5.00 -5.74 -5.96
CA GLY A 259 4.51 -7.01 -5.41
C GLY A 259 3.04 -6.89 -5.08
N THR A 260 2.74 -6.13 -4.04
CA THR A 260 1.35 -5.96 -3.61
C THR A 260 0.53 -4.98 -4.45
N ASN A 261 1.13 -4.20 -5.35
CA ASN A 261 0.37 -3.26 -6.19
C ASN A 261 0.20 -3.72 -7.64
N ASN A 262 1.10 -4.55 -8.18
CA ASN A 262 1.09 -4.92 -9.59
C ASN A 262 1.49 -6.37 -9.88
N ALA A 263 1.57 -7.29 -8.91
CA ALA A 263 1.99 -8.66 -9.19
C ALA A 263 1.16 -9.33 -10.30
N ILE A 264 -0.13 -9.01 -10.37
CA ILE A 264 -1.04 -9.50 -11.43
C ILE A 264 -0.64 -9.00 -12.81
N GLY A 265 -0.22 -7.74 -12.94
CA GLY A 265 0.23 -7.15 -14.21
C GLY A 265 1.70 -7.44 -14.53
N ASN A 266 2.46 -8.03 -13.60
CA ASN A 266 3.89 -8.29 -13.76
C ASN A 266 4.17 -9.62 -14.47
N PRO A 267 5.03 -9.63 -15.49
CA PRO A 267 5.40 -10.84 -16.21
C PRO A 267 6.44 -11.67 -15.45
N LEU A 268 6.49 -12.96 -15.76
CA LEU A 268 7.60 -13.85 -15.41
C LEU A 268 8.54 -13.93 -16.60
N PHE A 269 9.64 -13.19 -16.57
CA PHE A 269 10.62 -13.23 -17.65
C PHE A 269 11.64 -14.34 -17.42
N PHE A 270 11.71 -15.29 -18.36
CA PHE A 270 12.79 -16.28 -18.40
C PHE A 270 13.99 -15.82 -19.24
N GLN A 271 13.70 -15.14 -20.36
CA GLN A 271 14.66 -14.48 -21.24
C GLN A 271 14.32 -12.98 -21.38
N MET A 272 15.31 -12.18 -21.79
CA MET A 272 15.11 -10.73 -21.96
C MET A 272 14.17 -10.45 -23.14
N PRO A 273 13.03 -9.77 -22.93
CA PRO A 273 12.09 -9.46 -24.01
C PRO A 273 12.62 -8.33 -24.93
N PRO A 274 12.07 -8.17 -26.15
CA PRO A 274 12.32 -7.00 -26.99
C PRO A 274 11.87 -5.70 -26.34
N ALA A 275 12.54 -4.59 -26.68
CA ALA A 275 12.18 -3.29 -26.14
C ALA A 275 10.84 -2.74 -26.69
N ARG A 276 9.98 -2.20 -25.80
CA ARG A 276 8.69 -1.53 -25.99
C ARG A 276 8.73 -0.17 -25.26
N THR A 277 8.42 0.94 -25.93
CA THR A 277 8.37 2.29 -25.30
C THR A 277 6.95 2.89 -25.38
N GLY A 278 6.61 3.82 -24.48
CA GLY A 278 5.31 4.52 -24.42
C GLY A 278 5.39 5.92 -23.78
N THR A 279 4.33 6.72 -23.92
CA THR A 279 4.16 8.07 -23.36
C THR A 279 2.84 8.17 -22.56
N TYR A 280 2.77 9.02 -21.52
CA TYR A 280 1.53 9.34 -20.79
C TYR A 280 1.04 10.75 -21.13
N ASN A 281 -0.28 10.94 -21.20
CA ASN A 281 -0.93 12.24 -21.42
C ASN A 281 -1.47 12.89 -20.13
N TYR A 282 -1.55 12.15 -19.02
CA TYR A 282 -2.22 12.58 -17.77
C TYR A 282 -1.44 12.16 -16.50
N SER A 283 -0.18 12.61 -16.39
CA SER A 283 0.66 12.42 -15.19
C SER A 283 1.02 13.77 -14.57
N TRP A 284 1.28 13.79 -13.25
CA TRP A 284 1.81 14.97 -12.54
C TRP A 284 3.21 15.39 -13.01
N GLY A 285 3.95 14.48 -13.67
CA GLY A 285 5.21 14.80 -14.32
C GLY A 285 4.98 15.48 -15.67
N ASP A 286 5.78 16.51 -15.97
CA ASP A 286 5.87 17.05 -17.32
C ASP A 286 6.05 15.88 -18.33
N PRO A 287 5.22 15.75 -19.37
CA PRO A 287 5.40 14.72 -20.40
C PRO A 287 6.79 14.74 -21.06
N SER A 288 7.50 15.88 -20.97
CA SER A 288 8.90 16.05 -21.41
C SER A 288 9.92 15.50 -20.41
N TRP A 289 9.54 15.35 -19.13
CA TRP A 289 10.36 14.70 -18.12
C TRP A 289 10.33 13.20 -18.36
N ARG A 290 11.53 12.63 -18.54
CA ARG A 290 11.74 11.19 -18.58
C ARG A 290 11.41 10.59 -17.22
N VAL A 291 10.13 10.30 -16.97
CA VAL A 291 9.78 9.23 -16.04
C VAL A 291 10.61 8.02 -16.49
N PRO A 292 11.35 7.34 -15.59
CA PRO A 292 12.15 6.19 -15.97
C PRO A 292 11.19 5.07 -16.37
N PHE A 293 10.75 5.09 -17.63
CA PHE A 293 9.98 4.03 -18.25
C PHE A 293 10.85 2.79 -18.32
N ASN A 294 10.26 1.65 -17.99
CA ASN A 294 10.86 0.39 -18.34
C ASN A 294 10.66 0.19 -19.85
N PRO A 295 11.72 0.02 -20.64
CA PRO A 295 11.60 -0.13 -22.08
C PRO A 295 11.15 -1.53 -22.47
N TYR A 296 10.61 -2.38 -21.58
CA TYR A 296 10.26 -3.77 -21.89
C TYR A 296 8.81 -4.14 -21.54
N TRP A 297 8.08 -3.30 -20.79
CA TRP A 297 6.72 -3.61 -20.32
C TRP A 297 5.75 -2.44 -20.53
N PRO A 298 4.52 -2.68 -21.02
CA PRO A 298 3.58 -1.60 -21.36
C PRO A 298 3.07 -0.82 -20.14
N PHE A 299 3.05 0.51 -20.27
CA PHE A 299 2.22 1.49 -19.55
C PHE A 299 2.13 1.36 -18.02
N THR A 300 3.27 1.26 -17.32
CA THR A 300 3.30 1.54 -15.87
C THR A 300 4.64 2.15 -15.44
N VAL A 301 4.71 2.73 -14.23
CA VAL A 301 5.96 3.31 -13.70
C VAL A 301 6.96 2.20 -13.32
N SER A 302 8.26 2.41 -13.50
CA SER A 302 9.27 1.35 -13.32
C SER A 302 9.27 0.69 -11.94
N ARG A 303 8.99 1.43 -10.86
CA ARG A 303 8.86 0.85 -9.51
C ARG A 303 7.71 -0.16 -9.35
N MET A 304 6.75 -0.14 -10.26
CA MET A 304 5.63 -1.09 -10.33
C MET A 304 5.89 -2.27 -11.26
N VAL A 305 7.10 -2.40 -11.83
CA VAL A 305 7.50 -3.54 -12.65
C VAL A 305 8.66 -4.28 -11.99
N PHE A 306 8.53 -5.58 -11.83
CA PHE A 306 9.63 -6.46 -11.47
C PHE A 306 10.45 -6.80 -12.71
N PHE A 307 11.75 -6.54 -12.64
CA PHE A 307 12.67 -6.91 -13.71
C PHE A 307 13.82 -7.74 -13.13
N PRO A 308 14.01 -8.96 -13.63
CA PRO A 308 15.18 -9.77 -13.33
C PRO A 308 16.51 -9.07 -13.64
N ASP A 309 17.58 -9.52 -13.00
CA ASP A 309 18.92 -9.22 -13.49
C ASP A 309 19.31 -10.25 -14.56
N PHE A 310 19.17 -9.88 -15.82
CA PHE A 310 19.51 -10.74 -16.96
C PHE A 310 21.02 -10.99 -17.10
N SER A 311 21.88 -10.24 -16.41
CA SER A 311 23.30 -10.58 -16.30
C SER A 311 23.55 -11.72 -15.31
N ASN A 312 22.54 -12.12 -14.54
CA ASN A 312 22.59 -13.18 -13.54
C ASN A 312 23.65 -12.98 -12.44
N GLN A 313 24.03 -11.73 -12.18
CA GLN A 313 24.99 -11.39 -11.14
C GLN A 313 24.31 -11.18 -9.79
N THR A 314 23.05 -10.75 -9.81
CA THR A 314 22.27 -10.36 -8.64
C THR A 314 20.96 -11.12 -8.55
N ASN A 315 20.63 -11.64 -7.37
CA ASN A 315 19.30 -12.19 -7.09
C ASN A 315 18.32 -11.03 -6.83
N LYS A 316 17.48 -10.71 -7.83
CA LYS A 316 16.51 -9.61 -7.72
C LYS A 316 15.34 -9.93 -6.77
N ALA A 317 14.98 -11.19 -6.60
CA ALA A 317 13.96 -11.59 -5.64
C ALA A 317 14.41 -11.31 -4.19
N GLU A 318 15.65 -11.66 -3.83
CA GLU A 318 16.23 -11.35 -2.51
C GLU A 318 16.36 -9.84 -2.28
N GLN A 319 16.76 -9.07 -3.31
CA GLN A 319 16.82 -7.61 -3.20
C GLN A 319 15.44 -6.99 -2.96
N TYR A 320 14.42 -7.49 -3.67
CA TYR A 320 13.05 -7.04 -3.49
C TYR A 320 12.53 -7.36 -2.09
N ALA A 321 12.64 -8.62 -1.66
CA ALA A 321 12.20 -9.04 -0.33
C ALA A 321 12.81 -8.18 0.78
N ARG A 322 14.12 -7.88 0.68
CA ARG A 322 14.83 -7.03 1.65
C ARG A 322 14.34 -5.58 1.68
N SER A 323 14.08 -4.98 0.51
CA SER A 323 13.66 -3.58 0.45
C SER A 323 12.20 -3.39 0.85
N ALA A 324 11.33 -4.30 0.41
CA ALA A 324 9.89 -4.21 0.55
C ALA A 324 9.39 -4.54 1.95
N THR A 325 10.09 -5.41 2.69
CA THR A 325 9.53 -5.96 3.94
C THR A 325 9.64 -5.04 5.15
N GLY A 326 10.71 -4.26 5.27
CA GLY A 326 10.94 -3.42 6.46
C GLY A 326 11.79 -4.07 7.55
N ILE A 327 12.07 -5.37 7.45
CA ILE A 327 13.03 -6.11 8.29
C ILE A 327 14.41 -5.46 8.23
N VAL A 328 15.01 -5.29 9.40
CA VAL A 328 16.38 -4.82 9.57
C VAL A 328 17.26 -6.01 9.92
N ALA A 329 18.12 -6.41 9.00
CA ALA A 329 19.05 -7.51 9.18
C ALA A 329 20.40 -7.22 8.50
N GLU A 330 21.44 -7.94 8.92
CA GLU A 330 22.75 -7.91 8.27
C GLU A 330 22.65 -8.30 6.80
N LYS A 331 23.63 -7.86 6.00
CA LYS A 331 23.61 -8.01 4.54
C LYS A 331 23.63 -9.49 4.11
N GLU A 332 24.23 -10.33 4.93
CA GLU A 332 24.42 -11.77 4.73
C GLU A 332 23.16 -12.59 5.07
N THR A 333 22.26 -12.04 5.89
CA THR A 333 21.03 -12.71 6.33
C THR A 333 20.03 -12.75 5.19
N LYS A 334 19.68 -13.92 4.66
CA LYS A 334 18.69 -14.05 3.57
C LYS A 334 17.28 -13.72 4.06
N ILE A 335 16.61 -12.81 3.36
CA ILE A 335 15.26 -12.34 3.70
C ILE A 335 14.18 -13.04 2.88
N LEU A 336 14.47 -13.41 1.64
CA LEU A 336 13.52 -14.05 0.74
C LEU A 336 12.81 -15.29 1.33
N PRO A 337 13.49 -16.21 2.05
CA PRO A 337 12.81 -17.37 2.64
C PRO A 337 11.74 -16.99 3.67
N VAL A 338 12.02 -15.99 4.51
CA VAL A 338 11.06 -15.49 5.52
C VAL A 338 9.92 -14.77 4.83
N PHE A 339 10.22 -13.95 3.82
CA PHE A 339 9.22 -13.28 2.99
C PHE A 339 8.25 -14.28 2.36
N LEU A 340 8.74 -15.27 1.61
CA LEU A 340 7.91 -16.28 0.98
C LEU A 340 7.10 -17.08 2.00
N LYS A 341 7.71 -17.47 3.14
CA LYS A 341 7.01 -18.18 4.23
C LYS A 341 5.78 -17.41 4.73
N TYR A 342 5.93 -16.11 5.01
CA TYR A 342 4.83 -15.31 5.56
C TYR A 342 3.80 -14.91 4.51
N LEU A 343 4.24 -14.63 3.27
CA LEU A 343 3.32 -14.43 2.16
C LEU A 343 2.49 -15.69 1.88
N LYS A 344 3.09 -16.88 1.96
CA LYS A 344 2.36 -18.16 1.86
C LYS A 344 1.33 -18.34 2.98
N LYS A 345 1.68 -18.02 4.22
CA LYS A 345 0.72 -18.02 5.34
C LYS A 345 -0.46 -17.09 5.05
N ALA A 346 -0.20 -15.88 4.53
CA ALA A 346 -1.26 -14.95 4.14
C ALA A 346 -2.18 -15.55 3.06
N ILE A 347 -1.61 -16.15 2.01
CA ILE A 347 -2.36 -16.81 0.92
C ILE A 347 -3.26 -17.93 1.46
N ASP A 348 -2.71 -18.80 2.30
CA ASP A 348 -3.43 -19.96 2.85
C ASP A 348 -4.55 -19.53 3.79
N GLU A 349 -4.28 -18.54 4.63
CA GLU A 349 -5.24 -17.94 5.55
C GLU A 349 -6.38 -17.26 4.79
N MET A 350 -6.05 -16.54 3.71
CA MET A 350 -7.04 -15.92 2.83
C MET A 350 -7.93 -16.98 2.14
N GLU A 351 -7.36 -18.13 1.74
CA GLU A 351 -8.14 -19.22 1.12
C GLU A 351 -9.18 -19.79 2.08
N GLN A 352 -8.84 -19.97 3.36
CA GLN A 352 -9.79 -20.43 4.37
C GLN A 352 -11.03 -19.52 4.45
N GLY A 353 -10.82 -18.20 4.38
CA GLY A 353 -11.91 -17.24 4.31
C GLY A 353 -12.68 -17.32 2.99
N LEU A 354 -11.99 -17.44 1.86
CA LEU A 354 -12.60 -17.47 0.52
C LEU A 354 -13.50 -18.69 0.30
N ILE A 355 -13.17 -19.85 0.86
CA ILE A 355 -14.05 -21.04 0.85
C ILE A 355 -15.42 -20.69 1.43
N LEU A 356 -15.43 -20.04 2.60
CA LEU A 356 -16.66 -19.61 3.27
C LEU A 356 -17.36 -18.48 2.51
N TYR A 357 -16.58 -17.54 1.96
CA TYR A 357 -17.11 -16.37 1.27
C TYR A 357 -17.79 -16.72 -0.06
N ARG A 358 -17.19 -17.62 -0.84
CA ARG A 358 -17.80 -18.20 -2.06
C ARG A 358 -19.08 -18.96 -1.74
N SER A 359 -19.06 -19.81 -0.71
CA SER A 359 -20.24 -20.54 -0.23
C SER A 359 -21.37 -19.59 0.15
N ALA A 360 -21.05 -18.55 0.94
CA ALA A 360 -22.01 -17.54 1.34
C ALA A 360 -22.62 -16.84 0.12
N ALA A 361 -21.81 -16.42 -0.85
CA ALA A 361 -22.29 -15.73 -2.05
C ALA A 361 -23.24 -16.58 -2.90
N VAL A 362 -22.90 -17.86 -3.14
CA VAL A 362 -23.74 -18.77 -3.94
C VAL A 362 -25.09 -18.99 -3.26
N ASN A 363 -25.09 -19.16 -1.93
CA ASN A 363 -26.27 -19.38 -1.12
C ASN A 363 -27.00 -18.09 -0.69
N SER A 364 -26.53 -16.92 -1.14
CA SER A 364 -27.24 -15.65 -0.94
C SER A 364 -28.60 -15.65 -1.66
N PRO A 365 -29.60 -14.95 -1.11
CA PRO A 365 -30.86 -14.69 -1.82
C PRO A 365 -30.61 -14.11 -3.21
N GLU A 366 -31.48 -14.44 -4.17
CA GLU A 366 -31.31 -14.04 -5.58
C GLU A 366 -31.08 -12.54 -5.76
N THR A 367 -31.82 -11.72 -5.03
CA THR A 367 -31.72 -10.25 -5.07
C THR A 367 -30.38 -9.71 -4.56
N LYS A 368 -29.65 -10.48 -3.73
CA LYS A 368 -28.36 -10.10 -3.12
C LYS A 368 -27.16 -10.79 -3.77
N ARG A 369 -27.37 -11.91 -4.47
CA ARG A 369 -26.32 -12.74 -5.03
C ARG A 369 -25.33 -11.97 -5.91
N LYS A 370 -25.82 -11.04 -6.74
CA LYS A 370 -24.95 -10.23 -7.60
C LYS A 370 -23.96 -9.37 -6.81
N GLU A 371 -24.40 -8.75 -5.72
CA GLU A 371 -23.55 -7.94 -4.85
C GLU A 371 -22.58 -8.83 -4.07
N ALA A 372 -23.08 -9.91 -3.47
CA ALA A 372 -22.25 -10.89 -2.77
C ALA A 372 -21.12 -11.46 -3.65
N VAL A 373 -21.40 -11.79 -4.91
CA VAL A 373 -20.38 -12.25 -5.86
C VAL A 373 -19.36 -11.16 -6.19
N ARG A 374 -19.76 -9.88 -6.29
CA ARG A 374 -18.80 -8.78 -6.49
C ARG A 374 -17.80 -8.68 -5.35
N GLU A 375 -18.27 -8.84 -4.12
CA GLU A 375 -17.39 -8.83 -2.95
C GLU A 375 -16.41 -10.00 -2.96
N VAL A 376 -16.88 -11.20 -3.36
CA VAL A 376 -16.01 -12.38 -3.52
C VAL A 376 -14.92 -12.10 -4.55
N VAL A 377 -15.26 -11.52 -5.71
CA VAL A 377 -14.28 -11.20 -6.76
C VAL A 377 -13.19 -10.24 -6.25
N VAL A 378 -13.54 -9.26 -5.40
CA VAL A 378 -12.55 -8.37 -4.78
C VAL A 378 -11.60 -9.15 -3.87
N ALA A 379 -12.15 -9.98 -2.96
CA ALA A 379 -11.33 -10.78 -2.05
C ALA A 379 -10.45 -11.80 -2.78
N GLU A 380 -10.96 -12.41 -3.85
CA GLU A 380 -10.18 -13.31 -4.71
C GLU A 380 -9.05 -12.56 -5.44
N GLN A 381 -9.34 -11.36 -5.96
CA GLN A 381 -8.31 -10.58 -6.64
C GLN A 381 -7.16 -10.23 -5.70
N LEU A 382 -7.46 -9.88 -4.44
CA LEU A 382 -6.44 -9.65 -3.42
C LEU A 382 -5.56 -10.88 -3.20
N GLN A 383 -6.16 -12.06 -3.07
CA GLN A 383 -5.41 -13.31 -2.91
C GLN A 383 -4.57 -13.63 -4.15
N ARG A 384 -5.12 -13.45 -5.37
CA ARG A 384 -4.36 -13.66 -6.61
C ARG A 384 -3.14 -12.74 -6.67
N MET A 385 -3.27 -11.48 -6.21
CA MET A 385 -2.11 -10.57 -6.09
C MET A 385 -1.04 -11.15 -5.16
N MET A 386 -1.40 -11.66 -3.98
CA MET A 386 -0.46 -12.33 -3.06
C MET A 386 0.22 -13.54 -3.72
N GLN A 387 -0.57 -14.38 -4.41
CA GLN A 387 -0.06 -15.57 -5.07
C GLN A 387 0.89 -15.23 -6.23
N SER A 388 0.55 -14.22 -7.04
CA SER A 388 1.43 -13.77 -8.13
C SER A 388 2.71 -13.17 -7.59
N ASP A 389 2.67 -12.41 -6.48
CA ASP A 389 3.89 -11.88 -5.85
C ASP A 389 4.81 -13.01 -5.38
N TYR A 390 4.24 -14.02 -4.71
CA TYR A 390 4.97 -15.24 -4.34
C TYR A 390 5.58 -15.92 -5.57
N ALA A 391 4.81 -16.09 -6.65
CA ALA A 391 5.24 -16.74 -7.87
C ALA A 391 6.37 -15.98 -8.58
N ILE A 392 6.30 -14.64 -8.64
CA ILE A 392 7.33 -13.79 -9.24
C ILE A 392 8.66 -13.97 -8.51
N LEU A 393 8.64 -13.89 -7.18
CA LEU A 393 9.84 -13.98 -6.37
C LEU A 393 10.44 -15.40 -6.37
N GLU A 394 9.61 -16.44 -6.29
CA GLU A 394 10.08 -17.82 -6.39
C GLU A 394 10.64 -18.12 -7.79
N PHE A 395 9.95 -17.68 -8.85
CA PHE A 395 10.40 -17.90 -10.23
C PHE A 395 11.74 -17.23 -10.51
N GLU A 396 11.93 -15.98 -10.07
CA GLU A 396 13.21 -15.28 -10.24
C GLU A 396 14.34 -15.92 -9.44
N ASP A 397 14.08 -16.37 -8.21
CA ASP A 397 15.07 -17.07 -7.40
C ASP A 397 15.50 -18.38 -8.07
N LEU A 398 14.55 -19.14 -8.61
CA LEU A 398 14.82 -20.35 -9.38
C LEU A 398 15.57 -20.04 -10.69
N ARG A 399 15.21 -18.98 -11.41
CA ARG A 399 15.90 -18.55 -12.64
C ARG A 399 17.37 -18.21 -12.35
N PHE A 400 17.63 -17.50 -11.26
CA PHE A 400 18.98 -17.15 -10.82
C PHE A 400 19.79 -18.38 -10.37
N GLN A 401 19.15 -19.37 -9.75
CA GLN A 401 19.80 -20.64 -9.42
C GLN A 401 20.09 -21.46 -10.69
N LEU A 402 19.12 -21.55 -11.60
CA LEU A 402 19.22 -22.26 -12.88
C LEU A 402 20.41 -21.76 -13.70
N SER A 403 20.64 -20.44 -13.73
CA SER A 403 21.75 -19.85 -14.50
C SER A 403 23.14 -20.23 -14.01
N LYS A 404 23.25 -20.82 -12.81
CA LYS A 404 24.50 -21.25 -12.19
C LYS A 404 24.61 -22.76 -12.10
N GLU A 405 23.54 -23.47 -12.45
CA GLU A 405 23.45 -24.92 -12.31
C GLU A 405 24.22 -25.62 -13.43
N LYS A 406 25.04 -26.61 -13.05
CA LYS A 406 25.85 -27.41 -13.97
C LYS A 406 25.39 -28.86 -14.01
N ASP A 407 24.76 -29.35 -12.94
CA ASP A 407 24.19 -30.68 -12.90
C ASP A 407 22.89 -30.75 -13.69
N ARG A 408 22.87 -31.62 -14.70
CA ARG A 408 21.73 -31.71 -15.63
C ARG A 408 20.45 -32.18 -14.94
N ASN A 409 20.54 -33.07 -13.95
CA ASN A 409 19.37 -33.56 -13.23
C ASN A 409 18.74 -32.46 -12.36
N THR A 410 19.58 -31.66 -11.69
CA THR A 410 19.14 -30.53 -10.87
C THR A 410 18.58 -29.42 -11.75
N PHE A 411 19.21 -29.15 -12.90
CA PHE A 411 18.71 -28.22 -13.92
C PHE A 411 17.29 -28.56 -14.38
N GLU A 412 17.03 -29.82 -14.74
CA GLU A 412 15.71 -30.28 -15.17
C GLU A 412 14.67 -30.14 -14.05
N LYS A 413 15.02 -30.48 -12.79
CA LYS A 413 14.12 -30.31 -11.64
C LYS A 413 13.76 -28.85 -11.38
N ILE A 414 14.71 -27.93 -11.51
CA ILE A 414 14.45 -26.49 -11.37
C ILE A 414 13.50 -26.04 -12.48
N LEU A 415 13.75 -26.43 -13.74
CA LEU A 415 12.85 -26.14 -14.85
C LEU A 415 11.44 -26.72 -14.65
N ASP A 416 11.31 -27.94 -14.14
CA ASP A 416 10.00 -28.55 -13.83
C ASP A 416 9.24 -27.73 -12.78
N ARG A 417 9.93 -27.23 -11.76
CA ARG A 417 9.34 -26.33 -10.76
C ARG A 417 8.89 -25.02 -11.39
N MET A 418 9.73 -24.39 -12.20
CA MET A 418 9.41 -23.14 -12.91
C MET A 418 8.24 -23.34 -13.88
N GLU A 419 8.15 -24.48 -14.55
CA GLU A 419 7.05 -24.85 -15.45
C GLU A 419 5.71 -24.96 -14.71
N ASN A 420 5.71 -25.57 -13.53
CA ASN A 420 4.50 -25.64 -12.70
C ASN A 420 4.06 -24.25 -12.22
N ILE A 421 5.01 -23.41 -11.75
CA ILE A 421 4.72 -22.01 -11.38
C ILE A 421 4.08 -21.26 -12.56
N LEU A 422 4.63 -21.46 -13.77
CA LEU A 422 4.16 -20.77 -14.96
C LEU A 422 2.74 -21.20 -15.37
N LYS A 423 2.42 -22.50 -15.27
CA LYS A 423 1.07 -23.02 -15.52
C LYS A 423 0.05 -22.45 -14.53
N ASP A 424 0.38 -22.45 -13.23
CA ASP A 424 -0.47 -21.87 -12.20
C ASP A 424 -0.66 -20.36 -12.40
N GLU A 425 0.40 -19.64 -12.82
CA GLU A 425 0.34 -18.21 -13.10
C GLU A 425 -0.52 -17.88 -14.33
N ILE A 426 -0.52 -18.73 -15.37
CA ILE A 426 -1.39 -18.57 -16.54
C ILE A 426 -2.87 -18.62 -16.12
N GLU A 427 -3.28 -19.68 -15.41
CA GLU A 427 -4.67 -19.83 -14.95
C GLU A 427 -5.10 -18.64 -14.07
N ARG A 428 -4.24 -18.23 -13.15
CA ARG A 428 -4.47 -17.07 -12.27
C ARG A 428 -4.59 -15.76 -13.05
N THR A 429 -3.76 -15.59 -14.08
CA THR A 429 -3.75 -14.40 -14.93
C THR A 429 -5.00 -14.32 -15.79
N GLU A 430 -5.52 -15.45 -16.28
CA GLU A 430 -6.81 -15.52 -17.00
C GLU A 430 -7.99 -15.13 -16.10
N LEU A 431 -8.03 -15.64 -14.87
CA LEU A 431 -9.06 -15.25 -13.90
C LEU A 431 -8.97 -13.76 -13.53
N SER A 432 -7.76 -13.22 -13.40
CA SER A 432 -7.53 -11.80 -13.15
C SER A 432 -7.94 -10.93 -14.34
N LEU A 433 -7.71 -11.39 -15.57
CA LEU A 433 -8.19 -10.73 -16.80
C LEU A 433 -9.71 -10.62 -16.80
N LEU A 434 -10.39 -11.71 -16.45
CA LEU A 434 -11.85 -11.72 -16.33
C LEU A 434 -12.33 -10.73 -15.26
N ALA A 435 -11.70 -10.72 -14.08
CA ALA A 435 -12.03 -9.78 -13.01
C ALA A 435 -11.85 -8.31 -13.45
N ALA A 436 -10.69 -7.96 -14.02
CA ALA A 436 -10.39 -6.61 -14.50
C ALA A 436 -11.31 -6.16 -15.65
N THR A 437 -11.80 -7.09 -16.48
CA THR A 437 -12.78 -6.78 -17.55
C THR A 437 -14.18 -6.50 -16.99
N ARG A 438 -14.50 -7.02 -15.79
CA ARG A 438 -15.84 -6.91 -15.19
C ARG A 438 -15.93 -5.86 -14.08
N ASP A 439 -14.79 -5.44 -13.54
CA ASP A 439 -14.68 -4.42 -12.50
C ASP A 439 -13.55 -3.44 -12.84
N SER A 440 -13.91 -2.27 -13.34
CA SER A 440 -12.97 -1.21 -13.72
C SER A 440 -12.21 -0.62 -12.53
N ARG A 441 -12.56 -0.98 -11.29
CA ARG A 441 -11.83 -0.50 -10.11
C ARG A 441 -10.48 -1.21 -9.92
N MET A 442 -10.30 -2.38 -10.56
CA MET A 442 -9.08 -3.19 -10.48
C MET A 442 -7.96 -2.56 -11.30
N GLY A 443 -6.77 -2.46 -10.71
CA GLY A 443 -5.58 -1.93 -11.38
C GLY A 443 -5.45 -0.41 -11.32
N PHE A 444 -6.53 0.32 -11.04
CA PHE A 444 -6.50 1.77 -10.90
C PHE A 444 -5.96 2.21 -9.54
N GLN A 445 -4.91 3.05 -9.54
CA GLN A 445 -4.39 3.75 -8.37
C GLN A 445 -4.28 5.25 -8.70
N PHE A 446 -4.73 6.13 -7.82
CA PHE A 446 -4.95 7.54 -8.16
C PHE A 446 -3.68 8.29 -8.61
N GLU A 447 -2.52 8.00 -8.01
CA GLU A 447 -1.25 8.65 -8.35
C GLU A 447 -0.55 8.04 -9.56
N GLN A 448 -1.01 6.87 -10.02
CA GLN A 448 -0.34 6.08 -11.06
C GLN A 448 -1.25 5.70 -12.23
N ASP A 449 -2.51 6.14 -12.20
CA ASP A 449 -3.58 5.69 -13.10
C ASP A 449 -3.73 4.14 -13.06
N TYR A 450 -4.15 3.52 -14.15
CA TYR A 450 -4.15 2.07 -14.27
C TYR A 450 -2.73 1.50 -14.33
N VAL A 451 -2.29 0.94 -13.20
CA VAL A 451 -1.05 0.18 -13.06
C VAL A 451 -1.10 -1.14 -13.85
N TYR A 452 -2.29 -1.71 -13.98
CA TYR A 452 -2.58 -2.79 -14.93
C TYR A 452 -3.96 -2.64 -15.56
N THR A 453 -4.13 -3.16 -16.76
CA THR A 453 -5.36 -3.14 -17.56
C THR A 453 -5.61 -4.52 -18.17
N PRO A 454 -6.82 -4.80 -18.70
CA PRO A 454 -7.05 -6.01 -19.50
C PRO A 454 -6.03 -6.18 -20.63
N TYR A 455 -5.55 -5.07 -21.22
CA TYR A 455 -4.49 -5.10 -22.23
C TYR A 455 -3.16 -5.58 -21.65
N SER A 456 -2.65 -4.98 -20.56
CA SER A 456 -1.35 -5.38 -19.99
C SER A 456 -1.38 -6.80 -19.42
N ILE A 457 -2.52 -7.24 -18.87
CA ILE A 457 -2.72 -8.63 -18.46
C ILE A 457 -2.71 -9.58 -19.67
N THR A 458 -3.28 -9.18 -20.80
CA THR A 458 -3.20 -9.97 -22.05
C THR A 458 -1.75 -10.06 -22.56
N GLU A 459 -0.97 -8.99 -22.45
CA GLU A 459 0.46 -9.02 -22.79
C GLU A 459 1.26 -9.93 -21.86
N LYS A 460 0.93 -9.96 -20.56
CA LYS A 460 1.46 -10.96 -19.62
C LYS A 460 1.21 -12.38 -20.11
N LEU A 461 -0.04 -12.72 -20.44
CA LEU A 461 -0.39 -14.06 -20.92
C LEU A 461 0.44 -14.48 -22.15
N LYS A 462 0.70 -13.55 -23.09
CA LYS A 462 1.56 -13.82 -24.25
C LYS A 462 2.98 -14.21 -23.83
N VAL A 463 3.59 -13.45 -22.90
CA VAL A 463 4.94 -13.77 -22.38
C VAL A 463 4.95 -15.12 -21.67
N LEU A 464 3.99 -15.36 -20.77
CA LEU A 464 3.95 -16.64 -20.04
C LEU A 464 3.79 -17.83 -21.00
N THR A 465 2.93 -17.67 -22.02
CA THR A 465 2.70 -18.70 -23.04
C THR A 465 3.93 -18.94 -23.92
N GLU A 466 4.65 -17.88 -24.30
CA GLU A 466 5.90 -17.98 -25.06
C GLU A 466 6.98 -18.68 -24.25
N THR A 467 7.13 -18.33 -22.97
CA THR A 467 8.08 -19.00 -22.08
C THR A 467 7.76 -20.50 -21.96
N LEU A 468 6.48 -20.85 -21.75
CA LEU A 468 6.05 -22.24 -21.58
C LEU A 468 6.24 -23.07 -22.86
N ASN A 469 5.85 -22.54 -24.01
CA ASN A 469 5.76 -23.31 -25.25
C ASN A 469 7.04 -23.26 -26.10
N SER A 470 7.89 -22.24 -25.90
CA SER A 470 9.09 -22.04 -26.71
C SER A 470 10.36 -22.02 -25.87
N GLN A 471 10.43 -21.16 -24.85
CA GLN A 471 11.70 -20.91 -24.16
C GLN A 471 12.11 -22.05 -23.22
N PHE A 472 11.17 -22.67 -22.50
CA PHE A 472 11.46 -23.85 -21.67
C PHE A 472 11.85 -25.09 -22.50
N PRO A 473 11.11 -25.47 -23.57
CA PRO A 473 11.56 -26.52 -24.46
C PRO A 473 12.95 -26.27 -25.07
N ASP A 474 13.26 -25.03 -25.43
CA ASP A 474 14.58 -24.64 -25.92
C ASP A 474 15.67 -24.78 -24.84
N ALA A 475 15.41 -24.28 -23.63
CA ALA A 475 16.35 -24.40 -22.51
C ALA A 475 16.60 -25.87 -22.10
N ARG A 476 15.58 -26.73 -22.18
CA ARG A 476 15.78 -28.16 -22.02
C ARG A 476 16.73 -28.68 -23.12
N LYS A 477 16.55 -28.33 -24.38
CA LYS A 477 17.43 -28.83 -25.46
C LYS A 477 18.85 -28.28 -25.38
N ASN A 478 19.01 -27.00 -25.10
CA ASN A 478 20.24 -26.24 -25.35
C ASN A 478 20.93 -25.70 -24.08
N GLY A 479 20.29 -25.81 -22.91
CA GLY A 479 20.76 -25.22 -21.65
C GLY A 479 20.22 -23.80 -21.43
N TYR A 480 20.56 -23.19 -20.28
CA TYR A 480 20.22 -21.79 -19.97
C TYR A 480 21.31 -20.86 -20.50
N PHE A 481 20.91 -19.81 -21.22
CA PHE A 481 21.80 -18.83 -21.85
C PHE A 481 22.01 -17.59 -20.98
#